data_AF-A0A938DE38-F1
#
_entry.id   AF-A0A938DE38-F1
#
_cell.length_a   1.000
_cell.length_b   1.000
_cell.length_c   1.000
_cell.angle_alpha   90.00
_cell.angle_beta   90.00
_cell.angle_gamma   90.00
#
_symmetry.space_group_name_H-M   'P 1'
#
loop_
_entity.id
_entity.type
_entity.pdbx_description
1 polymer ?
#
loop_
_entity_poly.entity_id
_entity_poly.type
_entity_poly.pdbx_seq_one_letter_code
_entity_poly.pdbx_strand_id
1 'polypeptide(L)'
;MEESADREAKAATALRAYRDALARAEVLEGQEGVARRALADWLRRLKQPKSKGGALDRRAATEQGQAAISKLHEARLALSNATAELDAAYHALVALNGELDFLRGEIALD
;
A
#
# COMPACT_ATOMS: atom_id res chain seq x y z
N MET A 1 -38.21 -7.40 -4.71
CA MET A 1 -37.18 -8.48 -4.67
C MET A 1 -35.95 -8.14 -5.50
N GLU A 2 -36.09 -7.56 -6.70
CA GLU A 2 -34.97 -7.18 -7.59
C GLU A 2 -34.01 -6.15 -6.95
N GLU A 3 -34.55 -5.16 -6.24
CA GLU A 3 -33.77 -4.11 -5.57
C GLU A 3 -32.88 -4.61 -4.41
N SER A 4 -33.25 -5.73 -3.80
CA SER A 4 -32.44 -6.38 -2.75
C SER A 4 -31.25 -7.13 -3.36
N ALA A 5 -31.49 -7.85 -4.46
CA ALA A 5 -30.45 -8.59 -5.18
C ALA A 5 -29.40 -7.66 -5.80
N ASP A 6 -29.83 -6.52 -6.35
CA ASP A 6 -28.93 -5.49 -6.88
C ASP A 6 -28.03 -4.87 -5.81
N ARG A 7 -28.55 -4.68 -4.59
CA ARG A 7 -27.77 -4.14 -3.46
C ARG A 7 -26.77 -5.16 -2.92
N GLU A 8 -27.15 -6.43 -2.79
CA GLU A 8 -26.24 -7.51 -2.42
C GLU A 8 -25.10 -7.66 -3.44
N ALA A 9 -25.40 -7.57 -4.73
CA ALA A 9 -24.39 -7.61 -5.79
C ALA A 9 -23.41 -6.42 -5.72
N LYS A 10 -23.92 -5.22 -5.43
CA LYS A 10 -23.09 -4.02 -5.19
C LYS A 10 -22.20 -4.18 -3.96
N ALA A 11 -22.74 -4.68 -2.86
CA ALA A 11 -21.97 -4.94 -1.63
C ALA A 11 -20.86 -5.98 -1.85
N ALA A 12 -21.16 -7.07 -2.56
CA ALA A 12 -20.17 -8.07 -2.93
C ALA A 12 -19.05 -7.51 -3.81
N THR A 13 -19.41 -6.63 -4.76
CA THR A 13 -18.45 -5.94 -5.64
C THR A 13 -17.55 -4.99 -4.84
N ALA A 14 -18.12 -4.17 -3.95
CA ALA A 14 -17.35 -3.26 -3.10
C ALA A 14 -16.41 -4.01 -2.15
N LEU A 15 -16.87 -5.12 -1.56
CA LEU A 15 -16.04 -5.95 -0.69
C LEU A 15 -14.87 -6.58 -1.46
N ARG A 16 -15.10 -7.02 -2.70
CA ARG A 16 -14.02 -7.52 -3.57
C ARG A 16 -13.02 -6.41 -3.88
N ALA A 17 -13.49 -5.22 -4.27
CA ALA A 17 -12.62 -4.09 -4.56
C ALA A 17 -11.76 -3.69 -3.35
N TYR A 18 -12.34 -3.67 -2.14
CA TYR A 18 -11.62 -3.43 -0.89
C TYR A 18 -10.52 -4.47 -0.65
N ARG A 19 -10.83 -5.77 -0.80
CA ARG A 19 -9.85 -6.85 -0.62
C ARG A 19 -8.72 -6.78 -1.64
N ASP A 20 -9.03 -6.47 -2.89
CA ASP A 20 -8.04 -6.32 -3.96
C ASP A 20 -7.12 -5.12 -3.69
N ALA A 21 -7.67 -3.99 -3.23
CA ALA A 21 -6.90 -2.82 -2.81
C ALA A 21 -6.00 -3.11 -1.60
N LEU A 22 -6.51 -3.86 -0.61
CA LEU A 22 -5.75 -4.26 0.57
C LEU A 22 -4.56 -5.14 0.18
N ALA A 23 -4.79 -6.18 -0.62
CA ALA A 23 -3.72 -7.07 -1.08
C ALA A 23 -2.63 -6.31 -1.85
N ARG A 24 -3.01 -5.32 -2.66
CA ARG A 24 -2.04 -4.44 -3.35
C ARG A 24 -1.22 -3.60 -2.36
N ALA A 25 -1.86 -2.99 -1.37
CA ALA A 25 -1.17 -2.20 -0.35
C ALA A 25 -0.17 -3.05 0.44
N GLU A 26 -0.55 -4.27 0.85
CA GLU A 26 0.33 -5.20 1.57
C GLU A 26 1.58 -5.60 0.74
N VAL A 27 1.40 -5.90 -0.54
CA VAL A 27 2.52 -6.20 -1.44
C VAL A 27 3.48 -5.01 -1.54
N LEU A 28 2.94 -3.79 -1.69
CA LEU A 28 3.73 -2.57 -1.80
C LEU A 28 4.43 -2.20 -0.49
N GLU A 29 3.81 -2.48 0.66
CA GLU A 29 4.46 -2.33 1.97
C GLU A 29 5.69 -3.24 2.07
N GLY A 30 5.57 -4.50 1.60
CA GLY A 30 6.69 -5.42 1.49
C GLY A 30 7.83 -4.87 0.62
N GLN A 31 7.50 -4.26 -0.53
CA GLN A 31 8.47 -3.65 -1.43
C GLN A 31 9.16 -2.41 -0.82
N GLU A 32 8.41 -1.52 -0.14
CA GLU A 32 9.00 -0.40 0.62
C GLU A 32 9.98 -0.91 1.66
N GLY A 33 9.59 -1.94 2.41
CA GLY A 33 10.43 -2.55 3.42
C GLY A 33 11.74 -3.11 2.85
N VAL A 34 11.70 -3.74 1.67
CA VAL A 34 12.90 -4.20 0.96
C VAL A 34 13.79 -3.03 0.53
N ALA A 35 13.21 -2.00 -0.09
CA ALA A 35 13.96 -0.82 -0.54
C ALA A 35 14.61 -0.07 0.64
N ARG A 36 13.88 0.05 1.76
CA ARG A 36 14.35 0.67 2.99
C ARG A 36 15.53 -0.08 3.60
N ARG A 37 15.45 -1.42 3.64
CA ARG A 37 16.56 -2.27 4.10
C ARG A 37 17.78 -2.12 3.21
N ALA A 38 17.60 -2.10 1.89
CA ALA A 38 18.70 -1.92 0.94
C ALA A 38 19.43 -0.58 1.14
N LEU A 39 18.69 0.52 1.36
CA LEU A 39 19.29 1.82 1.67
C LEU A 39 20.03 1.80 3.02
N ALA A 40 19.45 1.18 4.05
CA ALA A 40 20.07 1.05 5.36
C ALA A 40 21.37 0.23 5.30
N ASP A 41 21.40 -0.84 4.50
CA ASP A 41 22.57 -1.67 4.29
C ASP A 41 23.67 -0.93 3.53
N TRP A 42 23.31 -0.15 2.50
CA TRP A 42 24.26 0.74 1.81
C TRP A 42 24.87 1.78 2.76
N LEU A 43 24.04 2.44 3.59
CA LEU A 43 24.51 3.38 4.61
C LEU A 43 25.45 2.71 5.62
N ARG A 44 25.16 1.47 6.01
CA ARG A 44 26.03 0.71 6.91
C ARG A 44 27.40 0.43 6.28
N ARG A 45 27.44 0.04 5.01
CA ARG A 45 28.70 -0.20 4.25
C ARG A 45 29.55 1.05 4.14
N LEU A 46 28.94 2.22 3.96
CA LEU A 46 29.67 3.49 3.92
C LEU A 46 30.34 3.86 5.26
N LYS A 47 29.71 3.48 6.38
CA LYS A 47 30.19 3.77 7.73
C LYS A 47 31.28 2.80 8.22
N GLN A 48 31.49 1.68 7.53
CA GLN A 48 32.53 0.74 7.92
C GLN A 48 33.92 1.36 7.69
N PRO A 49 34.83 1.33 8.69
CA PRO A 49 36.18 1.81 8.52
C PRO A 49 36.84 1.04 7.36
N LYS A 50 37.52 1.77 6.47
CA LYS A 50 38.23 1.16 5.33
C LYS A 50 39.30 0.20 5.86
N SER A 51 38.96 -1.07 5.97
CA SER A 51 39.92 -2.13 6.20
C SER A 51 40.96 -2.10 5.08
N LYS A 52 42.25 -2.21 5.46
CA LYS A 52 43.41 -2.16 4.56
C LYS A 52 43.17 -3.02 3.32
N GLY A 53 42.91 -2.41 2.16
CA GLY A 53 42.83 -3.15 0.90
C GLY A 53 42.03 -2.53 -0.24
N GLY A 54 41.15 -1.55 0.01
CA GLY A 54 40.44 -0.91 -1.11
C GLY A 54 39.78 0.40 -0.71
N ALA A 55 40.21 1.50 -1.32
CA ALA A 55 39.40 2.70 -1.29
C ALA A 55 38.07 2.39 -2.01
N LEU A 56 36.94 2.48 -1.31
CA LEU A 56 35.62 2.55 -1.96
C LEU A 56 35.70 3.57 -3.11
N ASP A 57 35.38 3.11 -4.33
CA ASP A 57 35.18 4.01 -5.45
C ASP A 57 33.99 4.92 -5.10
N ARG A 58 34.30 6.20 -4.86
CA ARG A 58 33.31 7.19 -4.42
C ARG A 58 32.22 7.37 -5.45
N ARG A 59 32.54 7.23 -6.74
CA ARG A 59 31.57 7.38 -7.82
C ARG A 59 30.56 6.23 -7.79
N ALA A 60 31.05 4.99 -7.80
CA ALA A 60 30.19 3.81 -7.69
C ALA A 60 29.35 3.81 -6.40
N ALA A 61 29.93 4.25 -5.28
CA ALA A 61 29.21 4.37 -4.01
C ALA A 61 28.09 5.41 -4.08
N THR A 62 28.34 6.56 -4.72
CA THR A 62 27.34 7.63 -4.93
C THR A 62 26.21 7.17 -5.84
N GLU A 63 26.53 6.50 -6.95
CA GLU A 63 25.55 5.97 -7.90
C GLU A 63 24.65 4.92 -7.24
N GLN A 64 25.22 4.01 -6.44
CA GLN A 64 24.45 3.03 -5.67
C GLN A 64 23.53 3.70 -4.63
N GLY A 65 24.02 4.74 -3.96
CA GLY A 65 23.23 5.53 -3.01
C GLY A 65 22.04 6.20 -3.67
N GLN A 66 22.28 6.87 -4.80
CA GLN A 66 21.22 7.52 -5.56
C GLN A 66 20.17 6.51 -6.03
N ALA A 67 20.60 5.37 -6.56
CA ALA A 67 19.69 4.31 -6.97
C ALA A 67 18.86 3.75 -5.80
N ALA A 68 19.45 3.59 -4.62
CA ALA A 68 18.74 3.12 -3.43
C ALA A 68 17.71 4.15 -2.93
N ILE A 69 18.05 5.44 -2.95
CA ILE A 69 17.14 6.53 -2.59
C ILE A 69 15.98 6.60 -3.58
N SER A 70 16.26 6.58 -4.89
CA SER A 70 15.23 6.60 -5.93
C SER A 70 14.26 5.43 -5.79
N LYS A 71 14.77 4.19 -5.62
CA LYS A 71 13.92 3.00 -5.41
C LYS A 71 13.04 3.11 -4.18
N LEU A 72 13.57 3.64 -3.07
CA LEU A 72 12.79 3.85 -1.86
C LEU A 72 11.71 4.92 -2.07
N HIS A 73 12.03 6.00 -2.78
CA HIS A 73 11.07 7.05 -3.10
C HIS A 73 9.93 6.52 -3.97
N GLU A 74 10.24 5.79 -5.04
CA GLU A 74 9.26 5.16 -5.92
C GLU A 74 8.36 4.18 -5.15
N ALA A 75 8.95 3.33 -4.30
CA ALA A 75 8.18 2.39 -3.48
C ALA A 75 7.22 3.11 -2.52
N ARG A 76 7.65 4.22 -1.91
CA ARG A 76 6.80 5.03 -1.04
C ARG A 76 5.68 5.73 -1.78
N LEU A 77 5.96 6.24 -2.97
CA LEU A 77 4.93 6.86 -3.81
C LEU A 77 3.87 5.83 -4.21
N ALA A 78 4.30 4.65 -4.65
CA ALA A 78 3.39 3.56 -5.00
C ALA A 78 2.55 3.11 -3.79
N LEU A 79 3.17 2.92 -2.62
CA LEU A 79 2.46 2.58 -1.39
C LEU A 79 1.47 3.67 -0.98
N SER A 80 1.85 4.95 -1.05
CA SER A 80 0.95 6.06 -0.74
C SER A 80 -0.29 6.06 -1.63
N ASN A 81 -0.12 5.81 -2.93
CA ASN A 81 -1.25 5.75 -3.87
C ASN A 81 -2.15 4.55 -3.55
N ALA A 82 -1.57 3.38 -3.28
CA ALA A 82 -2.34 2.19 -2.94
C ALA A 82 -3.10 2.33 -1.61
N THR A 83 -2.52 3.00 -0.61
CA THR A 83 -3.22 3.29 0.65
C THR A 83 -4.38 4.25 0.43
N ALA A 84 -4.25 5.24 -0.46
CA ALA A 84 -5.36 6.12 -0.83
C ALA A 84 -6.48 5.37 -1.56
N GLU A 85 -6.15 4.44 -2.46
CA GLU A 85 -7.13 3.57 -3.12
C GLU A 85 -7.84 2.65 -2.11
N LEU A 86 -7.10 2.09 -1.15
CA LEU A 86 -7.67 1.27 -0.08
C LEU A 86 -8.63 2.08 0.81
N ASP A 87 -8.26 3.30 1.17
CA ASP A 87 -9.09 4.20 1.97
C ASP A 87 -10.39 4.57 1.24
N ALA A 88 -10.30 4.88 -0.06
CA ALA A 88 -11.47 5.12 -0.91
C ALA A 88 -12.38 3.88 -0.99
N ALA A 89 -11.82 2.68 -1.17
CA ALA A 89 -12.58 1.44 -1.22
C ALA A 89 -13.24 1.11 0.13
N TYR A 90 -12.56 1.40 1.24
CA TYR A 90 -13.11 1.28 2.59
C TYR A 90 -14.31 2.20 2.79
N HIS A 91 -14.18 3.48 2.43
CA HIS A 91 -15.27 4.44 2.54
C HIS A 91 -16.48 4.07 1.67
N ALA A 92 -16.27 3.56 0.45
CA ALA A 92 -17.35 3.06 -0.39
C ALA A 92 -18.08 1.85 0.24
N LEU A 93 -17.34 0.94 0.86
CA LEU A 93 -17.91 -0.21 1.56
C LEU A 93 -18.73 0.23 2.79
N VAL A 94 -18.22 1.18 3.58
CA VAL A 94 -18.92 1.73 4.76
C VAL A 94 -20.21 2.45 4.35
N ALA A 95 -20.18 3.24 3.27
CA ALA A 95 -21.37 3.92 2.76
C ALA A 95 -22.47 2.92 2.38
N LEU A 96 -22.12 1.85 1.66
CA LEU A 96 -23.05 0.78 1.29
C LEU A 96 -23.61 0.04 2.52
N ASN A 97 -22.81 -0.19 3.56
CA ASN A 97 -23.31 -0.79 4.79
C ASN A 97 -24.31 0.12 5.51
N GLY A 98 -24.03 1.43 5.56
CA GLY A 98 -24.97 2.41 6.12
C GLY A 98 -26.31 2.46 5.39
N GLU A 99 -26.30 2.38 4.06
CA GLU A 99 -27.52 2.30 3.25
C GLU A 99 -28.34 1.02 3.53
N LEU A 100 -27.66 -0.12 3.70
CA LEU A 100 -28.28 -1.40 4.01
C LEU A 100 -28.89 -1.45 5.42
N ASP A 101 -28.22 -0.85 6.41
CA ASP A 101 -28.69 -0.81 7.80
C ASP A 101 -29.89 0.15 7.96
N PHE A 102 -29.89 1.28 7.26
CA PHE A 102 -31.02 2.22 7.24
C PHE A 102 -32.32 1.55 6.77
N LEU A 103 -32.26 0.81 5.65
CA LEU A 103 -33.42 0.11 5.09
C LEU A 103 -33.91 -1.05 5.98
N ARG A 104 -33.02 -1.75 6.68
CA ARG A 104 -33.42 -2.77 7.67
C ARG A 104 -34.17 -2.16 8.85
N GLY A 105 -33.83 -0.94 9.25
CA GLY A 105 -34.56 -0.18 10.27
C GLY A 105 -35.97 0.22 9.83
N GLU A 106 -36.16 0.56 8.55
CA GLU A 106 -37.48 0.91 7.99
C GLU A 106 -38.40 -0.31 7.85
N ILE A 107 -37.88 -1.47 7.44
CA ILE A 107 -38.68 -2.71 7.29
C ILE A 107 -39.12 -3.28 8.65
N ALA A 108 -38.44 -2.93 9.75
CA ALA A 108 -38.77 -3.39 11.10
C ALA A 108 -39.86 -2.56 11.81
N LEU A 109 -40.35 -1.48 11.18
CA LEU A 109 -41.34 -0.56 11.74
C LEU A 109 -42.75 -0.66 11.11
N ASP A 110 -42.97 -1.61 10.18
CA ASP A 110 -44.28 -2.01 9.64
C ASP A 110 -44.69 -3.42 10.13
#